data_AF-A0A1G7V3H9-F1
#
_entry.id   AF-A0A1G7V3H9-F1
#
_cell.length_a   1.000
_cell.length_b   1.000
_cell.length_c   1.000
_cell.angle_alpha   90.00
_cell.angle_beta   90.00
_cell.angle_gamma   90.00
#
_symmetry.space_group_name_H-M   'P 1'
#
loop_
_entity.id
_entity.type
_entity.pdbx_description
1 polymer ?
#
loop_
_entity_poly.entity_id
_entity_poly.type
_entity_poly.pdbx_seq_one_letter_code
_entity_poly.pdbx_strand_id
1 'polypeptide(L)'
;MKSKKTVTNVLDVRCARPIIVVDKSIKKTITLQQQETVLVDGCEINFHAPNNVAIFASIAKKELQQAKSIYTSVLGKDLNKRKRIEISDQDLPRLYNYLECIQSSIIAIYTALESFANIAIPANYTYTSKNSKGVTETWDKAAIERWQKTSDKVAIFLPEILKCESPKGLSDWSKFKELEEIRNDIIHQKTVLKNGKDSADNIFLKKLMHKSIFDIIESGFSLIKFFCTKDVFHAFFPMGFGGVQIKPLEVENFSDQFELIREADASE
;
A
#
# COMPACT_ATOMS: atom_id res chain seq x y z
N MET A 1 8.71 30.22 17.89
CA MET A 1 9.52 29.91 16.67
C MET A 1 8.69 29.04 15.75
N LYS A 2 8.36 29.52 14.54
CA LYS A 2 7.72 28.69 13.51
C LYS A 2 8.79 27.75 12.95
N SER A 3 8.64 26.45 13.17
CA SER A 3 9.44 25.42 12.50
C SER A 3 9.39 25.68 10.99
N LYS A 4 10.53 26.07 10.40
CA LYS A 4 10.68 26.06 8.95
C LYS A 4 10.56 24.60 8.53
N LYS A 5 9.49 24.26 7.80
CA LYS A 5 9.39 22.96 7.11
C LYS A 5 10.64 22.82 6.26
N THR A 6 11.57 21.97 6.66
CA THR A 6 12.68 21.55 5.83
C THR A 6 12.06 20.82 4.65
N VAL A 7 12.02 21.48 3.49
CA VAL A 7 11.47 20.88 2.26
C VAL A 7 12.53 19.90 1.78
N THR A 8 12.37 18.63 2.11
CA THR A 8 13.15 17.54 1.53
C THR A 8 12.75 17.39 0.07
N ASN A 9 13.71 17.45 -0.84
CA ASN A 9 13.48 17.24 -2.26
C ASN A 9 13.23 15.75 -2.50
N VAL A 10 11.96 15.35 -2.56
CA VAL A 10 11.57 13.95 -2.80
C VAL A 10 11.74 13.66 -4.29
N LEU A 11 12.77 12.90 -4.66
CA LEU A 11 13.05 12.49 -6.04
C LEU A 11 11.91 11.68 -6.65
N ASP A 12 11.42 10.68 -5.92
CA ASP A 12 10.27 9.87 -6.30
C ASP A 12 9.51 9.42 -5.04
N VAL A 13 8.19 9.53 -5.07
CA VAL A 13 7.32 9.13 -3.94
C VAL A 13 7.34 7.63 -3.67
N ARG A 14 7.91 6.84 -4.59
CA ARG A 14 8.07 5.39 -4.47
C ARG A 14 9.35 4.97 -3.76
N CYS A 15 10.26 5.90 -3.49
CA CYS A 15 11.45 5.60 -2.69
C CYS A 15 11.10 5.42 -1.20
N ALA A 16 11.97 4.73 -0.47
CA ALA A 16 11.98 4.73 0.98
C ALA A 16 12.15 6.17 1.50
N ARG A 17 11.57 6.45 2.67
CA ARG A 17 11.65 7.78 3.27
C ARG A 17 13.11 8.10 3.61
N PRO A 18 13.58 9.33 3.31
CA PRO A 18 14.88 9.75 3.79
C PRO A 18 14.85 9.98 5.31
N ILE A 19 16.01 9.85 5.93
CA ILE A 19 16.25 10.17 7.34
C ILE A 19 16.92 11.53 7.40
N ILE A 20 16.42 12.43 8.24
CA ILE A 20 17.08 13.71 8.51
C ILE A 20 17.80 13.59 9.84
N VAL A 21 19.08 13.97 9.87
CA VAL A 21 19.87 14.02 11.11
C VAL A 21 20.39 15.44 11.32
N VAL A 22 20.25 15.95 12.53
CA VAL A 22 20.65 17.30 12.93
C VAL A 22 21.71 17.20 14.02
N ASP A 23 22.87 17.76 13.75
CA ASP A 23 23.93 17.94 14.73
C ASP A 23 23.69 19.24 15.50
N LYS A 24 23.54 19.14 16.82
CA LYS A 24 23.28 20.29 17.69
C LYS A 24 24.52 21.18 17.87
N SER A 25 25.71 20.59 17.94
CA SER A 25 26.97 21.29 18.21
C SER A 25 27.36 22.23 17.07
N ILE A 26 27.31 21.75 15.83
CA ILE A 26 27.70 22.52 14.64
C ILE A 26 26.48 23.06 13.87
N LYS A 27 25.26 22.80 14.35
CA LYS A 27 23.98 23.22 13.74
C LYS A 27 23.87 22.85 12.26
N LYS A 28 24.42 21.69 11.88
CA LYS A 28 24.32 21.15 10.52
C LYS A 28 23.21 20.13 10.43
N THR A 29 22.63 20.00 9.24
CA THR A 29 21.60 19.02 8.93
C THR A 29 22.06 18.20 7.74
N ILE A 30 21.96 16.88 7.85
CA ILE A 30 22.19 15.95 6.75
C ILE A 30 20.89 15.21 6.44
N THR A 31 20.69 14.90 5.16
CA THR A 31 19.59 14.04 4.70
C THR A 31 20.22 12.75 4.16
N LEU A 32 19.85 11.63 4.74
CA LEU A 32 20.31 10.30 4.35
C LEU A 32 19.22 9.62 3.54
N GLN A 33 19.57 9.18 2.34
CA GLN A 33 18.69 8.39 1.49
C GLN A 33 19.25 6.97 1.44
N GLN A 34 18.44 5.98 1.82
CA GLN A 34 18.85 4.58 1.70
C GLN A 34 19.02 4.22 0.22
N GLN A 35 20.13 3.57 -0.09
CA GLN A 35 20.45 3.00 -1.39
C GLN A 35 20.46 1.48 -1.31
N GLU A 36 20.10 0.83 -2.40
CA GLU A 36 20.28 -0.60 -2.61
C GLU A 36 21.30 -0.82 -3.71
N THR A 37 22.14 -1.82 -3.49
CA THR A 37 23.17 -2.28 -4.43
C THR A 37 22.85 -3.72 -4.78
N VAL A 38 22.55 -3.99 -6.04
CA VAL A 38 22.25 -5.35 -6.52
C VAL A 38 23.22 -5.75 -7.63
N LEU A 39 23.73 -6.97 -7.54
CA LEU A 39 24.58 -7.55 -8.59
C LEU A 39 23.72 -8.37 -9.54
N VAL A 40 23.63 -7.95 -10.80
CA VAL A 40 22.89 -8.64 -11.86
C VAL A 40 23.85 -8.92 -13.00
N ASP A 41 24.09 -10.20 -13.30
CA ASP A 41 24.99 -10.65 -14.38
C ASP A 41 26.40 -10.01 -14.33
N GLY A 42 26.94 -9.84 -13.11
CA GLY A 42 28.24 -9.22 -12.88
C GLY A 42 28.24 -7.68 -12.95
N CYS A 43 27.09 -7.06 -13.24
CA CYS A 43 26.90 -5.62 -13.22
C CYS A 43 26.31 -5.17 -11.88
N GLU A 44 26.99 -4.24 -11.22
CA GLU A 44 26.51 -3.64 -9.98
C GLU A 44 25.54 -2.48 -10.30
N ILE A 45 24.30 -2.60 -9.84
CA ILE A 45 23.25 -1.61 -10.05
C ILE A 45 22.95 -0.95 -8.71
N ASN A 46 23.20 0.36 -8.65
CA ASN A 46 23.01 1.19 -7.47
C ASN A 46 21.81 2.13 -7.66
N PHE A 47 20.85 2.11 -6.74
CA PHE A 47 19.64 2.93 -6.84
C PHE A 47 19.06 3.25 -5.46
N HIS A 48 18.16 4.22 -5.37
CA HIS A 48 17.48 4.53 -4.11
C HIS A 48 16.54 3.40 -3.73
N ALA A 49 16.61 2.97 -2.48
CA ALA A 49 15.81 1.87 -1.97
C ALA A 49 14.31 2.13 -2.21
N PRO A 50 13.57 1.16 -2.78
CA PRO A 50 12.15 1.33 -3.03
C PRO A 50 11.35 1.12 -1.74
N ASN A 51 10.19 1.76 -1.67
CA ASN A 51 9.15 1.42 -0.70
C ASN A 51 8.11 0.53 -1.37
N ASN A 52 8.07 -0.76 -1.00
CA ASN A 52 7.19 -1.74 -1.64
C ASN A 52 5.71 -1.36 -1.56
N VAL A 53 5.26 -0.75 -0.45
CA VAL A 53 3.88 -0.25 -0.32
C VAL A 53 3.61 0.81 -1.38
N ALA A 54 4.53 1.76 -1.56
CA ALA A 54 4.40 2.84 -2.54
C ALA A 54 4.48 2.32 -3.99
N ILE A 55 5.30 1.30 -4.27
CA ILE A 55 5.37 0.65 -5.59
C ILE A 55 4.01 0.02 -5.95
N PHE A 56 3.48 -0.83 -5.08
CA PHE A 56 2.18 -1.48 -5.33
C PHE A 56 1.03 -0.48 -5.39
N ALA A 57 1.01 0.52 -4.51
CA ALA A 57 0.04 1.61 -4.58
C ALA A 57 0.14 2.40 -5.90
N SER A 58 1.36 2.62 -6.41
CA SER A 58 1.57 3.29 -7.70
C SER A 58 1.01 2.47 -8.87
N ILE A 59 1.25 1.16 -8.89
CA ILE A 59 0.65 0.23 -9.86
C ILE A 59 -0.87 0.36 -9.79
N ALA A 60 -1.45 0.13 -8.60
CA ALA A 60 -2.90 0.17 -8.43
C ALA A 60 -3.53 1.48 -8.90
N LYS A 61 -2.88 2.62 -8.64
CA LYS A 61 -3.36 3.93 -9.04
C LYS A 61 -3.33 4.13 -10.55
N LYS A 62 -2.24 3.71 -11.22
CA LYS A 62 -2.11 3.80 -12.68
C LYS A 62 -3.17 2.94 -13.38
N GLU A 63 -3.32 1.69 -12.93
CA GLU A 63 -4.29 0.76 -13.48
C GLU A 63 -5.74 1.24 -13.25
N LEU A 64 -6.04 1.75 -12.05
CA LEU A 64 -7.36 2.32 -11.75
C LEU A 64 -7.70 3.51 -12.65
N GLN A 65 -6.71 4.38 -12.93
CA GLN A 65 -6.91 5.53 -13.82
C GLN A 65 -7.19 5.08 -15.26
N GLN A 66 -6.45 4.10 -15.76
CA GLN A 66 -6.68 3.51 -17.09
C GLN A 66 -8.05 2.84 -17.16
N ALA A 67 -8.42 2.02 -16.17
CA ALA A 67 -9.72 1.38 -16.08
C ALA A 67 -10.87 2.40 -16.11
N LYS A 68 -10.78 3.49 -15.33
CA LYS A 68 -11.79 4.57 -15.33
C LYS A 68 -11.96 5.23 -16.69
N SER A 69 -10.84 5.47 -17.40
CA SER A 69 -10.85 6.04 -18.76
C SER A 69 -11.56 5.10 -19.74
N ILE A 70 -11.18 3.81 -19.75
CA ILE A 70 -11.79 2.81 -20.63
C ILE A 70 -13.27 2.65 -20.30
N TYR A 71 -13.62 2.45 -19.03
CA TYR A 71 -15.00 2.31 -18.56
C TYR A 71 -15.88 3.46 -19.05
N THR A 72 -15.42 4.70 -18.89
CA THR A 72 -16.18 5.89 -19.32
C THR A 72 -16.43 5.91 -20.82
N SER A 73 -15.44 5.45 -21.60
CA SER A 73 -15.51 5.44 -23.06
C SER A 73 -16.29 4.27 -23.66
N VAL A 74 -16.28 3.09 -23.03
CA VAL A 74 -16.87 1.85 -23.54
C VAL A 74 -18.24 1.56 -22.92
N LEU A 75 -18.39 1.79 -21.61
CA LEU A 75 -19.58 1.37 -20.85
C LEU A 75 -20.38 2.55 -20.28
N GLY A 76 -19.69 3.59 -19.80
CA GLY A 76 -20.24 4.60 -18.89
C GLY A 76 -21.29 5.52 -19.51
N LYS A 77 -21.25 5.76 -20.83
CA LYS A 77 -22.25 6.61 -21.51
C LYS A 77 -23.61 5.93 -21.64
N ASP A 78 -23.64 4.60 -21.68
CA ASP A 78 -24.81 3.82 -22.08
C ASP A 78 -25.43 2.98 -20.96
N LEU A 79 -24.66 2.60 -19.92
CA LEU A 79 -25.13 1.72 -18.83
C LEU A 79 -26.37 2.22 -18.09
N ASN A 80 -26.52 3.54 -17.93
CA ASN A 80 -27.69 4.13 -17.28
C ASN A 80 -28.81 4.54 -18.26
N LYS A 81 -28.57 4.42 -19.56
CA LYS A 81 -29.47 4.91 -20.62
C LYS A 81 -30.09 3.79 -21.45
N ARG A 82 -29.45 2.62 -21.51
CA ARG A 82 -29.87 1.49 -22.35
C ARG A 82 -30.12 0.25 -21.50
N LYS A 83 -31.16 -0.52 -21.88
CA LYS A 83 -31.47 -1.81 -21.26
C LYS A 83 -30.52 -2.93 -21.69
N ARG A 84 -29.88 -2.79 -22.85
CA ARG A 84 -28.93 -3.75 -23.43
C ARG A 84 -27.82 -2.97 -24.15
N ILE A 85 -26.59 -3.45 -23.98
CA ILE A 85 -25.39 -2.95 -24.66
C ILE A 85 -24.75 -4.17 -25.31
N GLU A 86 -24.47 -4.08 -26.60
CA GLU A 86 -23.66 -5.04 -27.31
C GLU A 86 -22.29 -4.40 -27.55
N ILE A 87 -21.24 -5.14 -27.19
CA ILE A 87 -19.86 -4.68 -27.35
C ILE A 87 -19.46 -5.00 -28.79
N SER A 88 -19.03 -3.98 -29.52
CA SER A 88 -18.55 -4.13 -30.89
C SER A 88 -17.22 -4.88 -30.93
N ASP A 89 -16.88 -5.49 -32.07
CA ASP A 89 -15.56 -6.13 -32.26
C ASP A 89 -14.40 -5.16 -32.04
N GLN A 90 -14.62 -3.86 -32.30
CA GLN A 90 -13.63 -2.80 -32.05
C GLN A 90 -13.47 -2.46 -30.56
N ASP A 91 -14.55 -2.56 -29.78
CA ASP A 91 -14.53 -2.27 -28.34
C ASP A 91 -14.22 -3.49 -27.48
N LEU A 92 -14.33 -4.70 -28.03
CA LEU A 92 -14.07 -5.95 -27.30
C LEU A 92 -12.65 -6.01 -26.70
N PRO A 93 -11.57 -5.71 -27.45
CA PRO A 93 -10.22 -5.66 -26.85
C PRO A 93 -10.11 -4.62 -25.74
N ARG A 94 -10.82 -3.48 -25.88
CA ARG A 94 -10.80 -2.41 -24.87
C ARG A 94 -11.49 -2.86 -23.59
N LEU A 95 -12.59 -3.62 -23.70
CA LEU A 95 -13.24 -4.23 -22.54
C LEU A 95 -12.32 -5.21 -21.82
N TYR A 96 -11.52 -6.01 -22.54
CA TYR A 96 -10.54 -6.90 -21.91
C TYR A 96 -9.43 -6.11 -21.21
N ASN A 97 -8.89 -5.06 -21.83
CA ASN A 97 -7.94 -4.17 -21.17
C ASN A 97 -8.53 -3.54 -19.89
N TYR A 98 -9.83 -3.21 -19.87
CA TYR A 98 -10.49 -2.76 -18.65
C TYR A 98 -10.47 -3.82 -17.55
N LEU A 99 -10.81 -5.08 -17.87
CA LEU A 99 -10.81 -6.17 -16.90
C LEU A 99 -9.39 -6.43 -16.36
N GLU A 100 -8.38 -6.38 -17.23
CA GLU A 100 -6.96 -6.47 -16.85
C GLU A 100 -6.56 -5.36 -15.88
N CYS A 101 -6.90 -4.11 -16.21
CA CYS A 101 -6.61 -2.95 -15.37
C CYS A 101 -7.30 -3.07 -13.98
N ILE A 102 -8.57 -3.45 -13.94
CA ILE A 102 -9.31 -3.60 -12.68
C ILE A 102 -8.71 -4.69 -11.81
N GLN A 103 -8.45 -5.88 -12.37
CA GLN A 103 -7.89 -6.99 -11.60
C GLN A 103 -6.47 -6.68 -11.11
N SER A 104 -5.64 -6.08 -11.97
CA SER A 104 -4.30 -5.63 -11.61
C SER A 104 -4.34 -4.59 -10.49
N SER A 105 -5.29 -3.66 -10.55
CA SER A 105 -5.49 -2.64 -9.51
C SER A 105 -5.89 -3.26 -8.17
N ILE A 106 -6.84 -4.20 -8.17
CA ILE A 106 -7.34 -4.92 -6.98
C ILE A 106 -6.20 -5.69 -6.30
N ILE A 107 -5.46 -6.51 -7.07
CA ILE A 107 -4.34 -7.28 -6.55
C ILE A 107 -3.30 -6.33 -5.96
N ALA A 108 -2.88 -5.32 -6.72
CA ALA A 108 -1.83 -4.40 -6.29
C ALA A 108 -2.22 -3.60 -5.04
N ILE A 109 -3.44 -3.04 -4.94
CA ILE A 109 -3.81 -2.26 -3.74
C ILE A 109 -3.95 -3.14 -2.51
N TYR A 110 -4.45 -4.38 -2.66
CA TYR A 110 -4.50 -5.32 -1.55
C TYR A 110 -3.09 -5.70 -1.09
N THR A 111 -2.18 -6.00 -2.01
CA THR A 111 -0.77 -6.29 -1.70
C THR A 111 -0.08 -5.09 -1.05
N ALA A 112 -0.39 -3.86 -1.48
CA ALA A 112 0.11 -2.65 -0.85
C ALA A 112 -0.33 -2.56 0.62
N LEU A 113 -1.61 -2.80 0.92
CA LEU A 113 -2.14 -2.75 2.29
C LEU A 113 -1.60 -3.90 3.17
N GLU A 114 -1.44 -5.10 2.61
CA GLU A 114 -0.83 -6.22 3.31
C GLU A 114 0.64 -5.93 3.66
N SER A 115 1.40 -5.43 2.68
CA SER A 115 2.78 -4.99 2.90
C SER A 115 2.84 -3.87 3.93
N PHE A 116 1.91 -2.91 3.87
CA PHE A 116 1.79 -1.82 4.82
C PHE A 116 1.57 -2.33 6.25
N ALA A 117 0.69 -3.31 6.42
CA ALA A 117 0.43 -3.89 7.73
C ALA A 117 1.67 -4.60 8.29
N ASN A 118 2.40 -5.33 7.44
CA ASN A 118 3.62 -6.04 7.84
C ASN A 118 4.74 -5.08 8.28
N ILE A 119 5.00 -4.01 7.51
CA ILE A 119 6.04 -3.02 7.88
C ILE A 119 5.71 -2.22 9.15
N ALA A 120 4.42 -2.09 9.49
CA ALA A 120 3.98 -1.38 10.68
C ALA A 120 4.16 -2.22 11.95
N ILE A 121 4.28 -3.55 11.84
CA ILE A 121 4.49 -4.43 12.99
C ILE A 121 5.96 -4.35 13.43
N PRO A 122 6.25 -3.91 14.68
CA PRO A 122 7.61 -3.88 15.20
C PRO A 122 8.22 -5.28 15.29
N ALA A 123 9.54 -5.39 15.11
CA ALA A 123 10.24 -6.68 15.14
C ALA A 123 10.08 -7.44 16.48
N ASN A 124 9.98 -6.70 17.57
CA ASN A 124 9.80 -7.23 18.93
C ASN A 124 8.33 -7.31 19.38
N TYR A 125 7.38 -7.11 18.48
CA TYR A 125 5.96 -7.20 18.82
C TYR A 125 5.53 -8.65 19.01
N THR A 126 4.78 -8.90 20.08
CA THR A 126 4.16 -10.20 20.37
C THR A 126 2.71 -10.01 20.73
N TYR A 127 1.83 -10.85 20.21
CA TYR A 127 0.41 -10.85 20.51
C TYR A 127 0.00 -12.16 21.18
N THR A 128 -0.70 -12.08 22.29
CA THR A 128 -1.18 -13.27 23.02
C THR A 128 -2.69 -13.30 23.03
N SER A 129 -3.29 -14.41 22.59
CA SER A 129 -4.74 -14.63 22.61
C SER A 129 -5.07 -16.02 23.11
N LYS A 130 -6.29 -16.21 23.64
CA LYS A 130 -6.80 -17.54 23.97
C LYS A 130 -7.64 -18.06 22.82
N ASN A 131 -7.34 -19.27 22.36
CA ASN A 131 -8.18 -19.92 21.36
C ASN A 131 -9.49 -20.46 21.97
N SER A 132 -10.37 -20.98 21.12
CA SER A 132 -11.68 -21.53 21.53
C SER A 132 -11.59 -22.73 22.49
N LYS A 133 -10.41 -23.34 22.62
CA LYS A 133 -10.12 -24.45 23.54
C LYS A 133 -9.46 -23.97 24.84
N GLY A 134 -9.34 -22.66 25.05
CA GLY A 134 -8.74 -22.05 26.24
C GLY A 134 -7.20 -22.09 26.27
N VAL A 135 -6.56 -22.59 25.20
CA VAL A 135 -5.10 -22.61 25.09
C VAL A 135 -4.61 -21.20 24.73
N THR A 136 -3.61 -20.74 25.45
CA THR A 136 -2.97 -19.44 25.21
C THR A 136 -1.98 -19.59 24.06
N GLU A 137 -2.19 -18.84 22.99
CA GLU A 137 -1.33 -18.80 21.82
C GLU A 137 -0.63 -17.45 21.77
N THR A 138 0.69 -17.47 21.66
CA THR A 138 1.53 -16.27 21.49
C THR A 138 2.08 -16.26 20.08
N TRP A 139 1.88 -15.14 19.39
CA TRP A 139 2.24 -14.91 18.01
C TRP A 139 3.30 -13.81 17.96
N ASP A 140 4.46 -14.13 17.41
CA ASP A 140 5.48 -13.13 17.09
C ASP A 140 5.18 -12.44 15.75
N LYS A 141 6.01 -11.46 15.37
CA LYS A 141 5.88 -10.75 14.09
C LYS A 141 5.82 -11.73 12.90
N ALA A 142 6.72 -12.70 12.81
CA ALA A 142 6.79 -13.62 11.67
C ALA A 142 5.52 -14.47 11.56
N ALA A 143 4.98 -14.93 12.69
CA ALA A 143 3.74 -15.68 12.74
C ALA A 143 2.53 -14.81 12.37
N ILE A 144 2.49 -13.55 12.82
CA ILE A 144 1.43 -12.59 12.44
C ILE A 144 1.49 -12.33 10.94
N GLU A 145 2.67 -12.02 10.39
CA GLU A 145 2.85 -11.74 8.97
C GLU A 145 2.41 -12.90 8.08
N ARG A 146 2.67 -14.14 8.52
CA ARG A 146 2.40 -15.34 7.72
C ARG A 146 0.96 -15.87 7.83
N TRP A 147 0.36 -15.82 9.02
CA TRP A 147 -0.86 -16.58 9.29
C TRP A 147 -2.10 -15.73 9.53
N GLN A 148 -1.93 -14.45 9.88
CA GLN A 148 -3.06 -13.57 10.14
C GLN A 148 -3.58 -12.96 8.83
N LYS A 149 -4.90 -12.88 8.68
CA LYS A 149 -5.52 -12.25 7.52
C LYS A 149 -5.20 -10.77 7.50
N THR A 150 -5.07 -10.18 6.31
CA THR A 150 -4.85 -8.74 6.18
C THR A 150 -5.96 -7.93 6.85
N SER A 151 -7.24 -8.37 6.76
CA SER A 151 -8.31 -7.70 7.50
C SER A 151 -8.11 -7.70 9.02
N ASP A 152 -7.56 -8.77 9.58
CA ASP A 152 -7.34 -8.86 11.03
C ASP A 152 -6.14 -7.99 11.42
N LYS A 153 -5.04 -8.05 10.64
CA LYS A 153 -3.89 -7.13 10.76
C LYS A 153 -4.35 -5.67 10.81
N VAL A 154 -5.19 -5.27 9.85
CA VAL A 154 -5.67 -3.90 9.71
C VAL A 154 -6.65 -3.50 10.83
N ALA A 155 -7.53 -4.40 11.28
CA ALA A 155 -8.60 -4.04 12.20
C ALA A 155 -8.28 -4.21 13.69
N ILE A 156 -7.27 -5.02 14.01
CA ILE A 156 -6.90 -5.42 15.37
C ILE A 156 -5.48 -4.97 15.67
N PHE A 157 -4.50 -5.49 14.92
CA PHE A 157 -3.07 -5.30 15.24
C PHE A 157 -2.60 -3.87 15.00
N LEU A 158 -2.93 -3.27 13.84
CA LEU A 158 -2.53 -1.88 13.56
C LEU A 158 -3.08 -0.87 14.56
N PRO A 159 -4.37 -0.90 14.94
CA PRO A 159 -4.90 -0.06 16.01
C PRO A 159 -4.17 -0.21 17.34
N GLU A 160 -3.82 -1.43 17.74
CA GLU A 160 -3.07 -1.72 18.97
C GLU A 160 -1.65 -1.12 18.91
N ILE A 161 -0.92 -1.42 17.84
CA ILE A 161 0.47 -0.98 17.62
C ILE A 161 0.57 0.54 17.52
N LEU A 162 -0.30 1.15 16.71
CA LEU A 162 -0.30 2.58 16.43
C LEU A 162 -1.10 3.38 17.47
N LYS A 163 -1.69 2.70 18.47
CA LYS A 163 -2.51 3.28 19.54
C LYS A 163 -3.62 4.19 18.98
N CYS A 164 -4.33 3.69 17.97
CA CYS A 164 -5.41 4.43 17.32
C CYS A 164 -6.73 3.64 17.34
N GLU A 165 -7.81 4.30 16.93
CA GLU A 165 -9.11 3.66 16.77
C GLU A 165 -9.10 2.59 15.67
N SER A 166 -9.96 1.58 15.83
CA SER A 166 -10.15 0.56 14.80
C SER A 166 -10.84 1.15 13.58
N PRO A 167 -10.41 0.81 12.35
CA PRO A 167 -11.03 1.31 11.12
C PRO A 167 -12.44 0.73 10.90
N LYS A 168 -12.90 -0.23 11.71
CA LYS A 168 -14.21 -0.89 11.55
C LYS A 168 -15.41 0.08 11.52
N GLY A 169 -15.28 1.25 12.15
CA GLY A 169 -16.30 2.30 12.15
C GLY A 169 -16.29 3.20 10.90
N LEU A 170 -15.29 3.07 10.03
CA LEU A 170 -15.16 3.88 8.81
C LEU A 170 -16.07 3.32 7.71
N SER A 171 -16.66 4.21 6.92
CA SER A 171 -17.48 3.84 5.75
C SER A 171 -16.70 3.02 4.71
N ASP A 172 -15.39 3.19 4.65
CA ASP A 172 -14.51 2.45 3.72
C ASP A 172 -14.16 1.04 4.22
N TRP A 173 -14.47 0.68 5.47
CA TRP A 173 -14.16 -0.65 5.99
C TRP A 173 -14.97 -1.76 5.30
N SER A 174 -16.27 -1.57 5.11
CA SER A 174 -17.12 -2.55 4.42
C SER A 174 -16.67 -2.75 2.98
N LYS A 175 -16.32 -1.66 2.29
CA LYS A 175 -15.75 -1.71 0.93
C LYS A 175 -14.41 -2.42 0.88
N PHE A 176 -13.57 -2.25 1.90
CA PHE A 176 -12.30 -2.99 1.98
C PHE A 176 -12.52 -4.49 2.19
N LYS A 177 -13.52 -4.88 3.00
CA LYS A 177 -13.90 -6.30 3.11
C LYS A 177 -14.38 -6.86 1.77
N GLU A 178 -15.13 -6.08 1.01
CA GLU A 178 -15.51 -6.45 -0.36
C GLU A 178 -14.30 -6.55 -1.31
N LEU A 179 -13.33 -5.64 -1.20
CA LEU A 179 -12.07 -5.70 -1.94
C LEU A 179 -11.30 -7.00 -1.66
N GLU A 180 -11.22 -7.41 -0.38
CA GLU A 180 -10.60 -8.67 0.03
C GLU A 180 -11.30 -9.89 -0.57
N GLU A 181 -12.64 -9.89 -0.58
CA GLU A 181 -13.43 -10.95 -1.18
C GLU A 181 -13.20 -11.04 -2.69
N ILE A 182 -13.26 -9.92 -3.41
CA ILE A 182 -13.04 -9.90 -4.86
C ILE A 182 -11.61 -10.33 -5.21
N ARG A 183 -10.61 -9.88 -4.45
CA ARG A 183 -9.22 -10.33 -4.60
C ARG A 183 -9.11 -11.84 -4.43
N ASN A 184 -9.79 -12.42 -3.44
CA ASN A 184 -9.79 -13.87 -3.26
C ASN A 184 -10.51 -14.59 -4.41
N ASP A 185 -11.59 -14.02 -4.94
CA ASP A 185 -12.29 -14.54 -6.13
C ASP A 185 -11.37 -14.51 -7.38
N ILE A 186 -10.50 -13.50 -7.53
CA ILE A 186 -9.50 -13.43 -8.62
C ILE A 186 -8.46 -14.56 -8.48
N ILE A 187 -7.89 -14.75 -7.29
CA ILE A 187 -6.79 -15.71 -7.07
C ILE A 187 -7.31 -17.16 -7.00
N HIS A 188 -8.51 -17.35 -6.44
CA HIS A 188 -9.13 -18.64 -6.21
C HIS A 188 -10.45 -18.75 -6.98
N GLN A 189 -10.39 -18.47 -8.27
CA GLN A 189 -11.57 -18.46 -9.14
C GLN A 189 -12.31 -19.79 -9.05
N LYS A 190 -13.55 -19.73 -8.54
CA LYS A 190 -14.44 -20.89 -8.47
C LYS A 190 -15.18 -20.99 -9.78
N THR A 191 -15.23 -22.20 -10.35
CA THR A 191 -15.89 -22.47 -11.64
C THR A 191 -17.33 -22.97 -11.50
N VAL A 192 -17.81 -23.24 -10.28
CA VAL A 192 -19.15 -23.81 -10.02
C VAL A 192 -19.83 -23.05 -8.87
N LEU A 193 -21.08 -22.59 -9.11
CA LEU A 193 -21.97 -22.10 -8.05
C LEU A 193 -22.91 -23.21 -7.59
N LYS A 194 -23.24 -23.23 -6.29
CA LYS A 194 -24.14 -24.24 -5.70
C LYS A 194 -25.59 -24.18 -6.20
N ASN A 195 -26.04 -23.07 -6.82
CA ASN A 195 -27.48 -22.77 -6.99
C ASN A 195 -27.97 -22.50 -8.43
N GLY A 196 -27.19 -22.84 -9.47
CA GLY A 196 -27.68 -23.10 -10.84
C GLY A 196 -28.36 -21.99 -11.66
N LYS A 197 -28.55 -20.75 -11.16
CA LYS A 197 -29.23 -19.66 -11.89
C LYS A 197 -28.29 -18.72 -12.65
N ASP A 198 -27.09 -18.49 -12.13
CA ASP A 198 -26.00 -17.75 -12.77
C ASP A 198 -24.74 -18.62 -12.74
N SER A 199 -23.79 -18.43 -13.65
CA SER A 199 -22.45 -19.00 -13.50
C SER A 199 -21.64 -18.17 -12.50
N ALA A 200 -20.66 -18.80 -11.83
CA ALA A 200 -19.74 -18.09 -10.92
C ALA A 200 -19.08 -16.89 -11.62
N ASP A 201 -18.72 -17.10 -12.89
CA ASP A 201 -18.08 -16.11 -13.74
C ASP A 201 -19.00 -14.91 -14.03
N ASN A 202 -20.31 -15.12 -14.23
CA ASN A 202 -21.24 -14.02 -14.48
C ASN A 202 -21.35 -13.09 -13.26
N ILE A 203 -21.49 -13.65 -12.05
CA ILE A 203 -21.54 -12.86 -10.82
C ILE A 203 -20.23 -12.09 -10.62
N PHE A 204 -19.10 -12.75 -10.82
CA PHE A 204 -17.79 -12.14 -10.68
C PHE A 204 -17.58 -10.98 -11.69
N LEU A 205 -17.84 -11.22 -12.97
CA LEU A 205 -17.74 -10.18 -14.00
C LEU A 205 -18.70 -9.03 -13.73
N LYS A 206 -19.92 -9.31 -13.26
CA LYS A 206 -20.88 -8.27 -12.86
C LYS A 206 -20.33 -7.38 -11.75
N LYS A 207 -19.66 -7.95 -10.74
CA LYS A 207 -18.98 -7.15 -9.70
C LYS A 207 -17.91 -6.25 -10.31
N LEU A 208 -17.04 -6.80 -11.19
CA LEU A 208 -15.97 -6.03 -11.83
C LEU A 208 -16.48 -4.93 -12.76
N MET A 209 -17.64 -5.12 -13.39
CA MET A 209 -18.24 -4.14 -14.30
C MET A 209 -19.15 -3.13 -13.60
N HIS A 210 -19.46 -3.31 -12.31
CA HIS A 210 -20.28 -2.36 -11.57
C HIS A 210 -19.45 -1.13 -11.16
N LYS A 211 -20.04 0.07 -11.25
CA LYS A 211 -19.32 1.33 -10.98
C LYS A 211 -18.73 1.42 -9.57
N SER A 212 -19.33 0.74 -8.58
CA SER A 212 -18.81 0.70 -7.20
C SER A 212 -17.43 0.05 -7.09
N ILE A 213 -16.97 -0.71 -8.09
CA ILE A 213 -15.64 -1.32 -8.09
C ILE A 213 -14.54 -0.29 -7.87
N PHE A 214 -14.73 0.93 -8.38
CA PHE A 214 -13.78 2.03 -8.19
C PHE A 214 -13.69 2.45 -6.73
N ASP A 215 -14.83 2.58 -6.04
CA ASP A 215 -14.88 2.94 -4.62
C ASP A 215 -14.33 1.81 -3.74
N ILE A 216 -14.55 0.56 -4.16
CA ILE A 216 -14.01 -0.64 -3.50
C ILE A 216 -12.48 -0.64 -3.56
N ILE A 217 -11.89 -0.37 -4.73
CA ILE A 217 -10.43 -0.24 -4.88
C ILE A 217 -9.90 0.96 -4.09
N GLU A 218 -10.60 2.10 -4.14
CA GLU A 218 -10.21 3.33 -3.42
C GLU A 218 -10.17 3.14 -1.90
N SER A 219 -11.01 2.24 -1.35
CA SER A 219 -11.02 1.95 0.08
C SER A 219 -9.66 1.46 0.61
N GLY A 220 -8.89 0.71 -0.19
CA GLY A 220 -7.54 0.30 0.17
C GLY A 220 -6.57 1.49 0.31
N PHE A 221 -6.66 2.48 -0.59
CA PHE A 221 -5.88 3.71 -0.49
C PHE A 221 -6.29 4.54 0.74
N SER A 222 -7.61 4.65 0.99
CA SER A 222 -8.14 5.34 2.17
C SER A 222 -7.62 4.75 3.47
N LEU A 223 -7.54 3.42 3.59
CA LEU A 223 -7.03 2.76 4.79
C LEU A 223 -5.53 3.01 4.99
N ILE A 224 -4.70 2.90 3.95
CA ILE A 224 -3.27 3.24 4.05
C ILE A 224 -3.12 4.70 4.50
N LYS A 225 -3.87 5.61 3.88
CA LYS A 225 -3.89 7.03 4.25
C LYS A 225 -4.29 7.24 5.71
N PHE A 226 -5.36 6.59 6.16
CA PHE A 226 -5.84 6.67 7.53
C PHE A 226 -4.71 6.38 8.52
N PHE A 227 -4.02 5.24 8.39
CA PHE A 227 -2.92 4.89 9.31
C PHE A 227 -1.70 5.79 9.15
N CYS A 228 -1.36 6.22 7.93
CA CYS A 228 -0.28 7.19 7.71
C CYS A 228 -0.52 8.51 8.46
N THR A 229 -1.78 8.90 8.70
CA THR A 229 -2.08 10.09 9.50
C THR A 229 -1.98 9.87 11.01
N LYS A 230 -2.00 8.61 11.49
CA LYS A 230 -1.87 8.27 12.91
C LYS A 230 -0.41 8.22 13.35
N ASP A 231 0.49 7.81 12.45
CA ASP A 231 1.94 7.94 12.64
C ASP A 231 2.59 8.58 11.41
N VAL A 232 2.66 9.90 11.42
CA VAL A 232 3.25 10.69 10.34
C VAL A 232 4.77 10.56 10.26
N PHE A 233 5.42 10.06 11.32
CA PHE A 233 6.87 9.97 11.46
C PHE A 233 7.42 8.55 11.24
N HIS A 234 6.56 7.55 11.08
CA HIS A 234 6.98 6.16 10.87
C HIS A 234 7.97 6.03 9.71
N ALA A 235 9.16 5.48 9.98
CA ALA A 235 10.27 5.47 9.01
C ALA A 235 9.93 4.67 7.74
N PHE A 236 9.20 3.56 7.89
CA PHE A 236 8.92 2.65 6.78
C PHE A 236 7.63 2.97 6.00
N PHE A 237 6.79 3.88 6.47
CA PHE A 237 5.53 4.17 5.79
C PHE A 237 5.78 4.80 4.40
N PRO A 238 4.89 4.57 3.42
CA PRO A 238 5.07 5.13 2.09
C PRO A 238 5.03 6.66 2.10
N MET A 239 5.73 7.30 1.15
CA MET A 239 5.47 8.69 0.81
C MET A 239 4.20 8.80 -0.05
N GLY A 240 3.60 9.99 -0.14
CA GLY A 240 2.45 10.23 -1.03
C GLY A 240 1.05 9.93 -0.45
N PHE A 241 0.96 9.42 0.78
CA PHE A 241 -0.32 9.15 1.48
C PHE A 241 -0.76 10.25 2.46
N GLY A 242 -0.20 11.46 2.33
CA GLY A 242 -0.57 12.64 3.12
C GLY A 242 0.01 12.66 4.54
N GLY A 243 0.13 13.86 5.11
CA GLY A 243 0.55 14.08 6.50
C GLY A 243 2.02 13.78 6.83
N VAL A 244 2.74 13.07 5.95
CA VAL A 244 4.11 12.62 6.15
C VAL A 244 5.03 13.76 6.57
N GLN A 245 5.68 13.57 7.70
CA GLN A 245 6.73 14.44 8.19
C GLN A 245 7.94 13.59 8.52
N ILE A 246 9.12 14.07 8.18
CA ILE A 246 10.35 13.42 8.60
C ILE A 246 10.73 14.02 9.93
N LYS A 247 10.74 13.21 10.99
CA LYS A 247 11.22 13.65 12.31
C LYS A 247 12.75 13.70 12.22
N PRO A 248 13.38 14.88 12.41
CA PRO A 248 14.83 14.92 12.49
C PRO A 248 15.30 14.12 13.71
N LEU A 249 16.30 13.27 13.51
CA LEU A 249 17.07 12.68 14.59
C LEU A 249 18.09 13.72 15.06
N GLU A 250 17.99 14.14 16.31
CA GLU A 250 18.96 15.08 16.89
C GLU A 250 20.09 14.31 17.56
N VAL A 251 21.33 14.69 17.23
CA VAL A 251 22.56 14.10 17.79
C VAL A 251 23.41 15.23 18.37
N GLU A 252 24.19 14.94 19.42
CA GLU A 252 25.06 15.95 20.04
C GLU A 252 26.21 16.31 19.09
N ASN A 253 26.90 15.29 18.56
CA ASN A 253 27.85 15.41 17.48
C ASN A 253 27.63 14.28 16.45
N PHE A 254 27.81 14.56 15.16
CA PHE A 254 27.83 13.53 14.14
C PHE A 254 28.85 12.42 14.43
N SER A 255 30.00 12.73 15.03
CA SER A 255 31.01 11.73 15.41
C SER A 255 30.50 10.65 16.36
N ASP A 256 29.42 10.91 17.09
CA ASP A 256 28.84 9.95 18.04
C ASP A 256 27.99 8.89 17.33
N GLN A 257 27.61 9.13 16.07
CA GLN A 257 26.68 8.28 15.31
C GLN A 257 27.22 7.89 13.92
N PHE A 258 28.22 8.61 13.42
CA PHE A 258 28.81 8.42 12.11
C PHE A 258 30.33 8.30 12.22
N GLU A 259 30.88 7.35 11.49
CA GLU A 259 32.31 7.20 11.29
C GLU A 259 32.72 7.87 9.97
N LEU A 260 33.79 8.67 9.99
CA LEU A 260 34.35 9.24 8.78
C LEU A 260 35.12 8.15 8.02
N ILE A 261 34.54 7.66 6.93
CA ILE A 261 35.14 6.58 6.13
C ILE A 261 36.19 7.13 5.14
N ARG A 262 35.94 8.30 4.54
CA ARG A 262 36.85 8.94 3.58
C ARG A 262 36.50 10.42 3.41
N GLU A 263 37.51 11.28 3.35
CA GLU A 263 37.34 12.65 2.86
C GLU A 263 37.39 12.66 1.33
N ALA A 264 36.45 13.35 0.69
CA ALA A 264 36.55 13.58 -0.74
C ALA A 264 37.79 14.41 -0.99
N ASP A 265 38.69 13.93 -1.86
CA ASP A 265 39.83 14.70 -2.31
C ASP A 265 39.28 16.02 -2.86
N ALA A 266 39.67 17.15 -2.24
CA ALA A 266 39.25 18.45 -2.70
C ALA A 266 39.70 18.58 -4.16
N SER A 267 38.75 18.53 -5.08
CA SER A 267 39.02 18.83 -6.48
C SER A 267 39.46 20.29 -6.53
N GLU A 268 40.77 20.50 -6.70
CA GLU A 268 41.41 21.79 -6.98
C GLU A 268 40.79 22.50 -8.18
#